data_AF-A0A540VDH9-F1
#
_entry.id   AF-A0A540VDH9-F1
#
_cell.length_a   1.000
_cell.length_b   1.000
_cell.length_c   1.000
_cell.angle_alpha   90.00
_cell.angle_beta   90.00
_cell.angle_gamma   90.00
#
_symmetry.space_group_name_H-M   'P 1'
#
loop_
_entity.id
_entity.type
_entity.pdbx_description
1 polymer ?
#
loop_
_entity_poly.entity_id
_entity_poly.type
_entity_poly.pdbx_seq_one_letter_code
_entity_poly.pdbx_strand_id
1 'polypeptide(L)'
;MPRKATTFRIDPPVRSALETLSKVLERPMNQLVNEALTEYVRRRSRSVERDLEATLAALRAHREHDPDFDRAIDRIAEAEAGSEKDDPAQGEVVTGELVDGRLEHESGPVQEEIDRLLHG
;
A
#
# COMPACT_ATOMS: atom_id res chain seq x y z
N MET A 1 -29.09 3.25 8.15
CA MET A 1 -29.09 2.04 7.30
C MET A 1 -30.21 1.11 7.74
N PRO A 2 -30.87 0.38 6.82
CA PRO A 2 -31.91 -0.58 7.18
C PRO A 2 -31.32 -1.74 8.01
N ARG A 3 -32.09 -2.25 8.98
CA ARG A 3 -31.68 -3.41 9.79
C ARG A 3 -31.82 -4.69 8.95
N LYS A 4 -30.75 -5.49 8.88
CA LYS A 4 -30.76 -6.81 8.24
C LYS A 4 -31.01 -7.89 9.29
N ALA A 5 -32.02 -8.73 9.06
CA ALA A 5 -32.28 -9.88 9.91
C ALA A 5 -31.06 -10.82 9.89
N THR A 6 -30.56 -11.15 11.08
CA THR A 6 -29.37 -11.98 11.25
C THR A 6 -29.60 -12.92 12.43
N THR A 7 -29.23 -14.19 12.27
CA THR A 7 -29.42 -15.23 13.27
C THR A 7 -28.07 -15.76 13.72
N PHE A 8 -27.82 -15.78 15.03
CA PHE A 8 -26.62 -16.32 15.64
C PHE A 8 -26.97 -17.47 16.58
N ARG A 9 -26.11 -18.48 16.65
CA ARG A 9 -26.18 -19.49 17.70
C ARG A 9 -25.47 -18.93 18.92
N ILE A 10 -26.18 -18.86 20.05
CA ILE A 10 -25.68 -18.35 21.33
C ILE A 10 -25.59 -19.53 22.29
N ASP A 11 -24.50 -19.62 23.04
CA ASP A 11 -24.33 -20.67 24.03
C ASP A 11 -25.46 -20.66 25.07
N PRO A 12 -25.98 -21.84 25.47
CA PRO A 12 -27.08 -21.93 26.42
C PRO A 12 -26.93 -21.08 27.71
N PRO A 13 -25.77 -21.05 28.40
CA PRO A 13 -25.62 -20.23 29.60
C PRO A 13 -25.75 -18.73 29.30
N VAL A 14 -25.17 -18.25 28.21
CA VAL A 14 -25.24 -16.83 27.81
C VAL A 14 -26.66 -16.45 27.43
N ARG A 15 -27.36 -17.33 26.70
CA ARG A 15 -28.77 -17.13 26.36
C ARG A 15 -29.64 -17.02 27.61
N SER A 16 -29.46 -17.90 28.60
CA SER A 16 -30.24 -17.87 29.85
C SER A 16 -29.99 -16.59 30.65
N ALA A 17 -28.74 -16.14 30.74
CA ALA A 17 -28.40 -14.86 31.38
C ALA A 17 -29.06 -13.67 30.65
N LEU A 18 -29.06 -13.70 29.32
CA LEU A 18 -29.67 -12.67 28.48
C LEU A 18 -31.21 -12.67 28.58
N GLU A 19 -31.85 -13.83 28.69
CA GLU A 19 -33.28 -13.96 28.98
C GLU A 19 -33.63 -13.34 30.33
N THR A 20 -32.79 -13.58 31.34
CA THR A 20 -32.95 -12.97 32.67
C THR A 20 -32.83 -11.46 32.61
N LEU A 21 -31.79 -10.93 31.94
CA LEU A 21 -31.59 -9.49 31.75
C LEU A 21 -32.74 -8.85 30.97
N SER A 22 -33.23 -9.52 29.93
CA SER A 22 -34.36 -9.05 29.13
C SER A 22 -35.62 -8.87 29.98
N LYS A 23 -35.89 -9.80 30.89
CA LYS A 23 -37.02 -9.73 31.83
C LYS A 23 -36.85 -8.61 32.86
N VAL A 24 -35.68 -8.54 33.51
CA VAL A 24 -35.42 -7.56 34.57
C VAL A 24 -35.39 -6.13 34.04
N LEU A 25 -34.82 -5.92 32.84
CA LEU A 25 -34.72 -4.60 32.23
C LEU A 25 -35.96 -4.23 31.41
N GLU A 26 -36.91 -5.14 31.24
CA GLU A 26 -38.09 -4.98 30.37
C GLU A 26 -37.74 -4.60 28.92
N ARG A 27 -36.65 -5.17 28.40
CA ARG A 27 -36.10 -4.83 27.08
C ARG A 27 -36.01 -6.05 26.18
N PRO A 28 -36.29 -5.93 24.88
CA PRO A 28 -36.15 -7.05 23.96
C PRO A 28 -34.72 -7.57 23.91
N MET A 29 -34.57 -8.89 23.90
CA MET A 29 -33.28 -9.56 23.78
C MET A 29 -32.43 -9.03 22.61
N ASN A 30 -33.05 -8.86 21.44
CA ASN A 30 -32.36 -8.33 20.26
C ASN A 30 -31.79 -6.93 20.49
N GLN A 31 -32.43 -6.10 21.31
CA GLN A 31 -31.91 -4.78 21.65
C GLN A 31 -30.65 -4.91 22.50
N LEU A 32 -30.68 -5.74 23.54
CA LEU A 32 -29.54 -6.01 24.41
C LEU A 32 -28.34 -6.56 23.63
N VAL A 33 -28.58 -7.51 22.71
CA VAL A 33 -27.53 -8.05 21.83
C VAL A 33 -26.93 -6.97 20.96
N ASN A 34 -27.75 -6.15 20.31
CA ASN A 34 -27.25 -5.09 19.42
C ASN A 34 -26.42 -4.05 20.18
N GLU A 35 -26.82 -3.71 21.40
CA GLU A 35 -26.08 -2.77 22.25
C GLU A 35 -24.74 -3.36 22.68
N ALA A 36 -24.73 -4.60 23.18
CA ALA A 36 -23.51 -5.31 23.56
C ALA A 36 -22.54 -5.45 22.38
N LEU A 37 -23.04 -5.81 21.20
CA LEU A 37 -22.22 -5.90 19.98
C LEU A 37 -21.68 -4.53 19.55
N THR A 38 -22.50 -3.49 19.63
CA THR A 38 -22.08 -2.13 19.28
C THR A 38 -20.95 -1.65 20.19
N GLU A 39 -21.08 -1.87 21.49
CA GLU A 39 -20.05 -1.52 22.47
C GLU A 39 -18.77 -2.32 22.24
N TYR A 40 -18.90 -3.64 22.08
CA TYR A 40 -17.77 -4.54 21.83
C TYR A 40 -16.99 -4.12 20.58
N VAL A 41 -17.69 -3.93 19.45
CA VAL A 41 -17.06 -3.54 18.17
C VAL A 41 -16.37 -2.18 18.32
N ARG A 42 -17.05 -1.16 18.88
CA ARG A 42 -16.44 0.17 19.08
C ARG A 42 -15.17 0.11 19.91
N ARG A 43 -15.21 -0.62 21.04
CA ARG A 43 -14.05 -0.76 21.93
C ARG A 43 -12.92 -1.53 21.26
N ARG A 44 -13.24 -2.64 20.58
CA ARG A 44 -12.22 -3.49 19.95
C ARG A 44 -11.59 -2.81 18.73
N SER A 45 -12.37 -2.11 17.91
CA SER A 45 -11.86 -1.33 16.77
C SER A 45 -10.85 -0.29 17.23
N ARG A 46 -11.15 0.50 18.27
CA ARG A 46 -10.22 1.50 18.81
C ARG A 46 -8.93 0.91 19.35
N SER A 47 -9.02 -0.26 20.00
CA SER A 47 -7.83 -0.98 20.49
C SER A 47 -6.95 -1.40 19.32
N VAL A 48 -7.54 -2.06 18.32
CA VAL A 48 -6.81 -2.57 17.15
C VAL A 48 -6.20 -1.43 16.34
N GLU A 49 -6.93 -0.32 16.17
CA GLU A 49 -6.43 0.89 15.50
C GLU A 49 -5.14 1.41 16.17
N ARG A 50 -5.14 1.54 17.50
CA ARG A 50 -3.94 1.96 18.25
C ARG A 50 -2.79 0.97 18.13
N ASP A 51 -3.07 -0.33 18.22
CA ASP A 51 -2.05 -1.36 18.10
C ASP A 51 -1.40 -1.34 16.70
N LEU A 52 -2.21 -1.12 15.66
CA LEU A 52 -1.75 -0.98 14.28
C LEU A 52 -0.94 0.31 14.07
N GLU A 53 -1.39 1.44 14.63
CA GLU A 53 -0.63 2.69 14.58
C GLU A 53 0.73 2.56 15.25
N ALA A 54 0.80 1.92 16.43
CA ALA A 54 2.06 1.67 17.13
C ALA A 54 2.99 0.77 16.31
N THR A 55 2.44 -0.29 15.72
CA THR A 55 3.21 -1.19 14.85
C THR A 55 3.73 -0.46 13.61
N LEU A 56 2.89 0.34 12.96
CA LEU A 56 3.28 1.13 11.79
C LEU A 56 4.35 2.17 12.14
N ALA A 57 4.23 2.84 13.29
CA ALA A 57 5.23 3.78 13.78
C ALA A 57 6.58 3.08 14.03
N ALA A 58 6.59 1.89 14.63
CA ALA A 58 7.80 1.12 14.86
C ALA A 58 8.48 0.71 13.53
N LEU A 59 7.71 0.28 12.52
CA LEU A 59 8.26 -0.04 11.20
C LEU A 59 8.84 1.18 10.48
N ARG A 60 8.20 2.35 10.63
CA ARG A 60 8.71 3.62 10.07
C ARG A 60 10.01 4.03 10.75
N ALA A 61 10.06 4.01 12.08
CA ALA A 61 11.27 4.32 12.83
C ALA A 61 12.41 3.35 12.50
N HIS A 62 12.10 2.06 12.32
CA HIS A 62 13.11 1.09 11.89
C HIS A 62 13.69 1.44 10.51
N ARG A 63 12.86 1.82 9.54
CA ARG A 63 13.31 2.27 8.22
C ARG A 63 14.16 3.54 8.29
N GLU A 64 13.74 4.54 9.06
CA GLU A 64 14.47 5.80 9.21
C GLU A 64 15.83 5.63 9.89
N HIS A 65 15.97 4.59 10.71
CA HIS A 65 17.21 4.25 11.40
C HIS A 65 17.97 3.09 10.75
N ASP A 66 17.62 2.70 9.52
CA ASP A 66 18.33 1.66 8.79
C ASP A 66 19.38 2.30 7.86
N PRO A 67 20.64 2.46 8.31
CA PRO A 67 21.72 2.99 7.48
C PRO A 67 22.05 2.06 6.31
N ASP A 68 21.68 0.78 6.37
CA ASP A 68 21.92 -0.14 5.27
C ASP A 68 20.90 0.07 4.13
N PHE A 69 19.75 0.68 4.40
CA PHE A 69 18.77 1.09 3.40
C PHE A 69 19.29 2.25 2.54
N ASP A 70 19.77 3.31 3.19
CA ASP A 70 20.39 4.45 2.49
C ASP A 70 21.66 4.00 1.76
N ARG A 71 22.50 3.17 2.40
CA ARG A 71 23.68 2.58 1.74
C ARG A 71 23.33 1.62 0.61
N ALA A 72 22.13 1.04 0.57
CA ALA A 72 21.68 0.22 -0.55
C ALA A 72 21.28 1.12 -1.72
N ILE A 73 20.62 2.25 -1.46
CA ILE A 73 20.36 3.27 -2.48
C ILE A 73 21.67 3.83 -3.03
N ASP A 74 22.61 4.22 -2.16
CA ASP A 74 23.91 4.73 -2.59
C ASP A 74 24.68 3.69 -3.41
N ARG A 75 24.68 2.41 -2.98
CA ARG A 75 25.33 1.32 -3.74
C ARG A 75 24.68 1.08 -5.10
N ILE A 76 23.36 1.22 -5.21
CA ILE A 76 22.66 1.12 -6.50
C ILE A 76 23.03 2.31 -7.37
N ALA A 77 22.97 3.53 -6.84
CA ALA A 77 23.34 4.74 -7.57
C ALA A 77 24.81 4.72 -8.02
N GLU A 78 25.74 4.26 -7.18
CA GLU A 78 27.15 4.07 -7.54
C GLU A 78 27.34 2.97 -8.58
N ALA A 79 26.59 1.87 -8.52
CA ALA A 79 26.66 0.80 -9.51
C ALA A 79 26.10 1.24 -10.88
N GLU A 80 25.02 2.04 -10.90
CA GLU A 80 24.47 2.65 -12.11
C GLU A 80 25.41 3.72 -12.68
N ALA A 81 25.96 4.59 -11.83
CA ALA A 81 26.93 5.61 -12.25
C ALA A 81 28.26 5.01 -12.70
N GLY A 82 28.68 3.89 -12.11
CA GLY A 82 29.87 3.14 -12.52
C GLY A 82 29.67 2.34 -13.82
N SER A 83 28.42 2.15 -14.24
CA SER A 83 28.07 1.54 -15.53
C SER A 83 28.07 2.58 -16.67
N GLU A 84 29.05 3.47 -16.68
CA GLU A 84 29.27 4.40 -17.79
C GLU A 84 29.89 3.64 -18.98
N LYS A 85 29.03 3.22 -19.93
CA LYS A 85 29.20 3.33 -21.41
C LYS A 85 28.43 2.30 -22.23
N ASP A 86 27.95 1.21 -21.64
CA ASP A 86 27.35 0.09 -22.39
C ASP A 86 25.98 -0.36 -21.82
N ASP A 87 25.28 0.48 -21.05
CA ASP A 87 23.89 0.17 -20.67
C ASP A 87 22.92 0.61 -21.77
N PRO A 88 22.33 -0.32 -22.55
CA PRO A 88 21.38 0.02 -23.61
C PRO A 88 20.10 0.69 -23.09
N ALA A 89 19.82 0.65 -21.78
CA ALA A 89 18.69 1.34 -21.17
C ALA A 89 18.98 2.82 -20.84
N GLN A 90 20.25 3.25 -20.81
CA GLN A 90 20.62 4.57 -20.29
C GLN A 90 20.41 5.72 -21.28
N GLY A 91 20.30 5.44 -22.58
CA GLY A 91 20.08 6.44 -23.63
C GLY A 91 21.25 7.42 -23.80
N GLU A 92 21.47 7.90 -25.02
CA GLU A 92 22.54 8.88 -25.29
C GLU A 92 21.96 10.30 -25.30
N VAL A 93 22.62 11.23 -24.58
CA VAL A 93 22.26 12.65 -24.64
C VAL A 93 22.79 13.23 -25.94
N VAL A 94 21.94 13.25 -26.97
CA VAL A 94 22.31 13.86 -28.25
C VAL A 94 22.14 15.38 -28.14
N THR A 95 23.25 16.11 -28.24
CA THR A 95 23.25 17.59 -28.25
C THR A 95 23.31 18.07 -29.69
N GLY A 96 22.38 18.94 -30.12
CA GLY A 96 22.31 19.44 -31.49
C GLY A 96 21.50 20.72 -31.60
N GLU A 97 21.59 21.38 -32.75
CA GLU A 97 20.83 22.59 -33.04
C GLU A 97 19.45 22.23 -33.59
N LEU A 98 18.41 22.88 -33.06
CA LEU A 98 17.04 22.75 -33.55
C LEU A 98 16.84 23.73 -34.70
N VAL A 99 16.78 23.22 -35.93
CA VAL A 99 16.50 24.02 -37.15
C VAL A 99 15.15 23.57 -37.71
N ASP A 100 14.21 24.51 -37.87
CA ASP A 100 12.84 24.27 -38.35
C ASP A 100 12.09 23.11 -37.65
N GLY A 101 12.31 22.96 -36.34
CA GLY A 101 11.64 21.95 -35.51
C GLY A 101 12.18 20.53 -35.65
N ARG A 102 13.31 20.34 -36.33
CA ARG A 102 14.07 19.08 -36.37
C ARG A 102 15.44 19.30 -35.75
N LEU A 103 15.86 18.33 -34.93
CA LEU A 103 17.24 18.25 -34.45
C LEU A 103 18.12 17.79 -35.60
N GLU A 104 19.05 18.63 -36.05
CA GLU A 104 20.12 18.18 -36.94
C GLU A 104 21.19 17.48 -36.10
N HIS A 105 21.32 16.17 -36.31
CA HIS A 105 22.40 15.35 -35.77
C HIS A 105 23.04 14.57 -36.91
N GLU A 106 24.36 14.37 -36.85
CA GLU A 106 25.01 13.32 -37.64
C GLU A 106 24.48 11.97 -37.10
N SER A 107 23.80 11.20 -37.97
CA SER A 107 23.16 9.94 -37.59
C SER A 107 24.17 9.00 -36.92
N GLY A 108 23.87 8.63 -35.66
CA GLY A 108 24.67 7.64 -34.95
C GLY A 108 24.51 6.24 -35.54
N PRO A 109 25.44 5.30 -35.23
CA PRO A 109 25.48 3.98 -35.84
C PRO A 109 24.21 3.13 -35.62
N VAL A 110 23.47 3.40 -34.53
CA VAL A 110 22.18 2.73 -34.26
C VAL A 110 21.07 3.22 -35.20
N GLN A 111 21.06 4.50 -35.54
CA GLN A 111 20.07 5.08 -36.45
C GLN A 111 20.29 4.57 -37.88
N GLU A 112 21.55 4.40 -38.29
CA GLU A 112 21.91 3.79 -39.58
C GLU A 112 21.50 2.31 -39.70
N GLU A 113 21.59 1.55 -38.61
CA GLU A 113 21.15 0.14 -38.56
C GLU A 113 19.61 0.03 -38.67
N ILE A 114 18.88 0.93 -37.99
CA ILE A 114 17.42 1.01 -38.06
C ILE A 114 16.95 1.38 -39.48
N ASP A 115 17.58 2.39 -40.10
CA ASP A 115 17.22 2.83 -41.45
C ASP A 115 17.49 1.73 -42.49
N ARG A 116 18.57 0.96 -42.32
CA ARG A 116 18.90 -0.19 -43.18
C ARG A 116 17.85 -1.31 -43.07
N LEU A 117 17.34 -1.58 -41.87
CA LEU A 117 16.33 -2.62 -41.65
C LEU A 117 14.93 -2.21 -42.14
N LEU A 118 14.64 -0.92 -42.20
CA LEU A 118 13.34 -0.41 -42.64
C LEU A 118 13.27 -0.12 -44.14
N HIS A 119 14.41 0.14 -44.80
CA HIS A 119 14.46 0.56 -46.21
C HIS A 119 15.35 -0.31 -47.13
N GLY A 120 15.96 -1.37 -46.59
CA GLY A 120 16.61 -2.43 -47.37
C GLY A 120 15.65 -3.58 -47.68
#